data_AF-A0A969FD42-F1
#
_entry.id   AF-A0A969FD42-F1
#
_cell.length_a   1.000
_cell.length_b   1.000
_cell.length_c   1.000
_cell.angle_alpha   90.00
_cell.angle_beta   90.00
_cell.angle_gamma   90.00
#
_symmetry.space_group_name_H-M   'P 1'
#
loop_
_entity.id
_entity.type
_entity.pdbx_description
1 polymer ?
#
loop_
_entity_poly.entity_id
_entity_poly.type
_entity_poly.pdbx_seq_one_letter_code
_entity_poly.pdbx_strand_id
1 'polypeptide(L)'
;MIPKIIHRIWIGNSEMPPEFQKFWKTWKYFHPGWEFFDWDDSNIQNLSLYPLITQVKVPAAAADIARYELLYRYGGIYVDCDLECKKT
;
A
#
# COMPACT_ATOMS: atom_id res chain seq x y z
N MET A 1 1.77 -20.64 2.49
CA MET A 1 0.45 -20.09 2.11
C MET A 1 0.55 -18.57 2.25
N ILE A 2 0.01 -17.79 1.31
CA ILE A 2 0.09 -16.31 1.35
C ILE A 2 -0.92 -15.77 2.38
N PRO A 3 -0.52 -14.89 3.32
CA PRO A 3 -1.45 -14.22 4.25
C PRO A 3 -2.54 -13.44 3.51
N LYS A 4 -3.76 -13.40 4.07
CA LYS A 4 -4.90 -12.69 3.48
C LYS A 4 -4.90 -11.20 3.83
N ILE A 5 -3.81 -10.51 3.50
CA ILE A 5 -3.61 -9.08 3.77
C ILE A 5 -3.28 -8.39 2.44
N ILE A 6 -3.95 -7.26 2.17
CA ILE A 6 -3.66 -6.40 1.04
C ILE A 6 -3.12 -5.07 1.56
N HIS A 7 -1.90 -4.74 1.14
CA HIS A 7 -1.22 -3.51 1.47
C HIS A 7 -1.28 -2.53 0.30
N ARG A 8 -1.51 -1.25 0.60
CA ARG A 8 -1.45 -0.14 -0.34
C ARG A 8 -0.71 1.01 0.31
N ILE A 9 0.10 1.75 -0.45
CA ILE A 9 0.92 2.85 0.07
C ILE A 9 0.55 4.15 -0.64
N TRP A 10 0.29 5.21 0.13
CA TRP A 10 0.09 6.57 -0.35
C TRP A 10 0.78 7.59 0.56
N ILE A 11 1.94 8.09 0.13
CA ILE A 11 2.83 8.96 0.91
C ILE A 11 3.27 10.16 0.10
N GLY A 12 3.73 11.22 0.77
CA GLY A 12 4.24 12.43 0.12
C GLY A 12 3.27 13.62 0.11
N ASN A 13 2.29 13.65 1.02
CA ASN A 13 1.36 14.77 1.25
C ASN A 13 0.52 15.22 0.04
N SER A 14 0.41 14.42 -1.02
CA SER A 14 -0.51 14.70 -2.14
C SER A 14 -1.90 14.17 -1.83
N GLU A 15 -2.93 14.87 -2.34
CA GLU A 15 -4.30 14.36 -2.26
C GLU A 15 -4.45 13.15 -3.20
N MET A 16 -4.98 12.04 -2.67
CA MET A 16 -5.25 10.85 -3.47
C MET A 16 -6.38 11.12 -4.47
N PRO A 17 -6.17 10.89 -5.78
CA PRO A 17 -7.23 11.03 -6.78
C PRO A 17 -8.47 10.22 -6.41
N PRO A 18 -9.69 10.77 -6.61
CA PRO A 18 -10.94 10.06 -6.28
C PRO A 18 -11.10 8.73 -7.00
N GLU A 19 -10.51 8.59 -8.19
CA GLU A 19 -10.50 7.35 -8.97
C GLU A 19 -9.76 6.22 -8.24
N PHE A 20 -8.62 6.50 -7.62
CA PHE A 20 -7.83 5.49 -6.89
C PHE A 20 -8.57 5.01 -5.64
N GLN A 21 -9.38 5.87 -5.02
CA GLN A 21 -10.29 5.44 -3.96
C GLN A 21 -11.42 4.53 -4.49
N LYS A 22 -11.92 4.77 -5.71
CA LYS A 22 -12.90 3.87 -6.34
C LYS A 22 -12.28 2.51 -6.63
N PHE A 23 -11.05 2.47 -7.15
CA PHE A 23 -10.32 1.22 -7.37
C PHE A 23 -10.08 0.45 -6.07
N TRP A 24 -9.75 1.13 -4.98
CA TRP A 24 -9.60 0.47 -3.68
C TRP A 24 -10.89 -0.21 -3.19
N LYS A 25 -12.04 0.38 -3.49
CA LYS A 25 -13.34 -0.24 -3.18
C LYS A 25 -13.57 -1.52 -3.97
N THR A 26 -13.07 -1.64 -5.20
CA THR A 26 -13.22 -2.88 -5.98
C THR A 26 -12.39 -4.02 -5.37
N TRP A 27 -11.17 -3.74 -4.88
CA TRP A 27 -10.37 -4.72 -4.15
C TRP A 27 -11.10 -5.25 -2.91
N LYS A 28 -11.66 -4.35 -2.09
CA LYS A 28 -12.46 -4.70 -0.90
C LYS A 28 -13.71 -5.52 -1.24
N TYR A 29 -14.39 -5.15 -2.32
CA TYR A 29 -15.57 -5.85 -2.80
C TYR A 29 -15.26 -7.30 -3.22
N PHE A 30 -14.16 -7.52 -3.96
CA PHE A 30 -13.80 -8.86 -4.44
C PHE A 30 -13.09 -9.74 -3.40
N HIS A 31 -12.62 -9.17 -2.28
CA HIS A 31 -11.91 -9.91 -1.22
C HIS A 31 -12.48 -9.62 0.18
N PRO A 32 -13.77 -9.92 0.45
CA PRO A 32 -14.46 -9.52 1.67
C PRO A 32 -13.93 -10.17 2.97
N GLY A 33 -13.10 -11.21 2.87
CA GLY A 33 -12.47 -11.89 4.01
C GLY A 33 -10.97 -11.62 4.15
N TRP A 34 -10.46 -10.59 3.48
CA TRP A 34 -9.07 -10.15 3.57
C TRP A 34 -8.96 -8.88 4.40
N GLU A 35 -7.82 -8.70 5.04
CA GLU A 35 -7.47 -7.45 5.72
C GLU A 35 -6.90 -6.45 4.73
N PHE A 36 -7.20 -5.17 4.95
CA PHE A 36 -6.78 -4.08 4.07
C PHE A 36 -6.01 -3.05 4.89
N PHE A 37 -4.77 -2.79 4.51
CA PHE A 37 -3.91 -1.85 5.20
C PHE A 37 -3.46 -0.73 4.26
N ASP A 38 -3.85 0.49 4.61
CA ASP A 38 -3.42 1.72 3.96
C ASP A 38 -2.22 2.30 4.72
N TRP A 39 -1.06 2.36 4.06
CA TRP A 39 0.15 2.96 4.59
C TRP A 39 0.28 4.39 4.09
N ASP A 40 0.35 5.33 5.01
CA ASP A 40 0.46 6.75 4.73
C ASP A 40 1.53 7.42 5.59
N ASP A 41 1.71 8.73 5.42
CA ASP A 41 2.72 9.50 6.15
C ASP A 41 2.55 9.40 7.69
N SER A 42 1.37 9.05 8.20
CA SER A 42 1.10 8.92 9.65
C SER A 42 1.59 7.60 10.25
N ASN A 43 1.65 6.53 9.45
CA ASN A 43 1.95 5.18 9.95
C ASN A 43 3.21 4.55 9.34
N ILE A 44 3.72 5.07 8.22
CA ILE A 44 4.94 4.58 7.57
C ILE A 44 6.19 4.82 8.42
N GLN A 45 6.11 5.77 9.36
CA GLN A 45 7.16 6.01 10.37
C GLN A 45 7.41 4.82 11.31
N ASN A 46 6.50 3.85 11.38
CA ASN A 46 6.67 2.64 12.19
C ASN A 46 7.47 1.53 11.48
N LEU A 47 7.94 1.81 10.26
CA LEU A 47 8.80 0.91 9.50
C LEU A 47 10.26 1.07 9.92
N SER A 48 10.96 -0.05 10.01
CA SER A 48 12.38 -0.12 10.38
C SER A 48 13.25 0.58 9.33
N LEU A 49 12.84 0.54 8.07
CA LEU A 49 13.47 1.23 6.95
C LEU A 49 13.01 2.69 6.82
N TYR A 50 12.20 3.23 7.73
CA TYR A 50 11.76 4.63 7.67
C TYR A 50 12.91 5.65 7.51
N PRO A 51 14.08 5.49 8.19
CA PRO A 51 15.22 6.38 7.96
C PRO A 51 15.75 6.36 6.52
N LEU A 52 15.60 5.26 5.80
CA LEU A 52 15.97 5.15 4.38
C LEU A 52 14.86 5.68 3.47
N ILE A 53 13.60 5.35 3.76
CA ILE A 53 12.42 5.83 3.02
C ILE A 53 12.39 7.36 2.97
N THR A 54 12.67 8.02 4.11
CA THR A 54 12.66 9.49 4.22
C THR A 54 13.80 10.20 3.48
N GLN A 55 14.87 9.49 3.10
CA GLN A 55 15.95 10.05 2.29
C GLN A 55 15.58 10.12 0.80
N VAL A 56 14.55 9.38 0.37
CA VAL A 56 14.12 9.31 -1.02
C VAL A 56 13.09 10.41 -1.29
N LYS A 57 13.46 11.37 -2.15
CA LYS A 57 12.59 12.52 -2.48
C LYS A 57 11.41 12.19 -3.39
N VAL A 58 11.47 11.07 -4.11
CA VAL A 58 10.44 10.65 -5.05
C VAL A 58 9.49 9.68 -4.32
N PRO A 59 8.21 10.03 -4.09
CA PRO A 59 7.31 9.21 -3.28
C PRO A 59 7.12 7.78 -3.80
N ALA A 60 7.08 7.61 -5.13
CA ALA A 60 7.00 6.28 -5.74
C ALA A 60 8.22 5.40 -5.40
N ALA A 61 9.43 5.98 -5.47
CA ALA A 61 10.65 5.27 -5.10
C ALA A 61 10.75 5.03 -3.59
N ALA A 62 10.19 5.90 -2.76
CA ALA A 62 10.06 5.68 -1.32
C ALA A 62 9.10 4.50 -1.03
N ALA A 63 7.97 4.41 -1.75
CA ALA A 63 7.04 3.29 -1.69
C ALA A 63 7.66 1.97 -2.17
N ASP A 64 8.58 2.02 -3.14
CA ASP A 64 9.37 0.85 -3.58
C ASP A 64 10.20 0.24 -2.46
N ILE A 65 10.76 1.06 -1.57
CA ILE A 65 11.51 0.56 -0.42
C ILE A 65 10.55 0.00 0.63
N ALA A 66 9.49 0.75 0.92
CA ALA A 66 8.51 0.37 1.94
C ALA A 66 7.83 -0.97 1.61
N ARG A 67 7.42 -1.23 0.35
CA ARG A 67 6.75 -2.49 -0.03
C ARG A 67 7.57 -3.74 0.33
N TYR A 68 8.91 -3.67 0.22
CA TYR A 68 9.76 -4.80 0.58
C TYR A 68 9.73 -5.10 2.07
N GLU A 69 9.79 -4.08 2.93
CA GLU A 69 9.66 -4.29 4.37
C GLU A 69 8.27 -4.82 4.74
N LEU A 70 7.22 -4.28 4.15
CA LEU A 70 5.84 -4.70 4.43
C LEU A 70 5.64 -6.18 4.11
N LEU A 71 6.04 -6.61 2.91
CA LEU A 71 5.94 -7.99 2.49
C LEU A 71 6.85 -8.91 3.32
N TYR A 72 8.03 -8.44 3.74
CA TYR A 72 8.92 -9.20 4.62
C TYR A 72 8.30 -9.41 6.02
N ARG A 73 7.69 -8.37 6.60
CA ARG A 73 7.16 -8.40 7.97
C ARG A 73 5.78 -9.05 8.07
N TYR A 74 4.89 -8.77 7.13
CA TYR A 74 3.47 -9.13 7.21
C TYR A 74 3.07 -10.19 6.17
N GLY A 75 3.89 -10.39 5.14
CA GLY A 75 3.50 -11.16 3.96
C GLY A 75 2.37 -10.47 3.19
N GLY A 76 1.44 -11.24 2.66
CA GLY A 76 0.28 -10.71 1.93
C GLY A 76 0.59 -10.30 0.50
N ILE A 77 -0.21 -9.38 -0.01
CA ILE A 77 -0.13 -8.84 -1.38
C ILE A 77 0.00 -7.32 -1.27
N TYR A 78 0.94 -6.75 -2.01
CA TYR A 78 1.03 -5.32 -2.24
C TYR A 78 0.34 -4.97 -3.57
N VAL A 79 -0.43 -3.88 -3.61
CA VAL A 79 -1.05 -3.35 -4.82
C VAL A 79 -0.81 -1.85 -4.94
N ASP A 80 -0.53 -1.39 -6.16
CA ASP A 80 -0.42 0.03 -6.45
C ASP A 80 -1.80 0.72 -6.37
N CYS A 81 -1.79 2.01 -6.03
CA CYS A 81 -3.01 2.80 -5.81
C CYS A 81 -3.89 2.96 -7.06
N ASP A 82 -3.29 2.85 -8.24
CA ASP A 82 -3.91 3.06 -9.55
C ASP A 82 -4.42 1.76 -10.21
N LEU A 83 -4.45 0.65 -9.47
CA LEU A 83 -4.93 -0.64 -9.97
C LEU A 83 -6.39 -0.92 -9.60
N GLU A 84 -7.24 -1.08 -10.61
CA GLU A 84 -8.60 -1.59 -10.46
C GLU A 84 -8.61 -3.12 -10.34
N CYS A 85 -9.22 -3.65 -9.27
CA CYS A 85 -9.50 -5.07 -9.18
C CYS A 85 -10.69 -5.45 -10.07
N LYS A 86 -10.52 -6.46 -10.92
CA LYS A 86 -11.59 -7.05 -11.73
C LYS A 86 -11.70 -8.55 -11.45
N LYS A 87 -12.92 -9.06 -11.55
CA LYS A 87 -13.20 -10.50 -11.52
C LYS A 87 -14.04 -10.85 -12.73
N THR A 88 -13.45 -11.65 -13.62
CA THR A 88 -14.12 -12.30 -14.75
C THR A 88 -14.63 -13.67 -14.36
#